data_AF-A0A7S0PUD9-F1
#
_entry.id   AF-A0A7S0PUD9-F1
#
_cell.length_a   1.000
_cell.length_b   1.000
_cell.length_c   1.000
_cell.angle_alpha   90.00
_cell.angle_beta   90.00
_cell.angle_gamma   90.00
#
_symmetry.space_group_name_H-M   'P 1'
#
loop_
_entity.id
_entity.type
_entity.pdbx_description
1 polymer ?
#
loop_
_entity_poly.entity_id
_entity_poly.type
_entity_poly.pdbx_seq_one_letter_code
_entity_poly.pdbx_strand_id
1 'polypeptide(L)'
;AHGEAEQAETRLQPSGRLGRIGLLDIFGFEDLGINSFEQLCINYTNERLQAHFTASIFKETLALYKAEALDVSSVGFRENEAPLHLIDGRPMGVLALLEEECFVPKGTDASFIQKLDVHFG
;
A
#
# COMPACT_ATOMS: atom_id res chain seq x y z
N ALA A 1 -22.11 -6.28 -7.56
CA ALA A 1 -20.83 -5.78 -7.01
C ALA A 1 -21.04 -4.86 -5.81
N HIS A 2 -21.27 -3.54 -5.95
CA HIS A 2 -21.36 -2.62 -4.80
C HIS A 2 -22.52 -2.91 -3.83
N GLY A 3 -23.67 -3.41 -4.32
CA GLY A 3 -24.85 -3.68 -3.49
C GLY A 3 -24.87 -5.04 -2.78
N GLU A 4 -23.96 -5.98 -3.12
CA GLU A 4 -23.95 -7.33 -2.53
C GLU A 4 -23.06 -7.41 -1.29
N ALA A 5 -21.95 -6.67 -1.27
CA ALA A 5 -21.04 -6.61 -0.12
C ALA A 5 -21.73 -5.98 1.12
N GLU A 6 -22.47 -4.89 0.91
CA GLU A 6 -23.17 -4.16 1.98
C GLU A 6 -24.33 -5.00 2.60
N GLN A 7 -24.98 -5.85 1.79
CA GLN A 7 -26.04 -6.74 2.25
C GLN A 7 -25.52 -7.94 3.05
N ALA A 8 -24.29 -8.40 2.80
CA ALA A 8 -23.66 -9.49 3.55
C ALA A 8 -23.27 -9.07 4.98
N GLU A 9 -22.77 -7.83 5.16
CA GLU A 9 -22.35 -7.29 6.46
C GLU A 9 -23.51 -7.13 7.46
N THR A 10 -24.71 -6.84 6.97
CA THR A 10 -25.88 -6.56 7.81
C THR A 10 -26.43 -7.81 8.51
N ARG A 11 -26.13 -9.03 8.02
CA ARG A 11 -26.72 -10.28 8.53
C ARG A 11 -25.94 -10.96 9.66
N LEU A 12 -24.75 -10.47 10.01
CA LEU A 12 -23.83 -11.10 10.97
C LEU A 12 -23.42 -10.15 12.11
N GLN A 13 -24.36 -9.42 12.71
CA GLN A 13 -24.09 -8.64 13.91
C GLN A 13 -24.47 -9.44 15.17
N PRO A 14 -23.54 -10.15 15.83
CA PRO A 14 -23.82 -10.78 17.11
C PRO A 14 -23.96 -9.70 18.21
N SER A 15 -24.91 -9.90 19.14
CA SER A 15 -25.21 -8.98 20.25
C SER A 15 -24.14 -8.92 21.36
N GLY A 16 -22.85 -8.99 21.02
CA GLY A 16 -21.76 -8.94 21.99
C GLY A 16 -20.41 -8.58 21.33
N ARG A 17 -19.47 -8.08 22.14
CA ARG A 17 -18.13 -7.69 21.68
C ARG A 17 -17.25 -8.93 21.46
N LEU A 18 -17.55 -9.70 20.41
CA LEU A 18 -16.72 -10.81 19.93
C LEU A 18 -15.59 -10.26 19.03
N GLY A 19 -14.43 -10.92 19.02
CA GLY A 19 -13.35 -10.64 18.08
C GLY A 19 -13.74 -10.97 16.64
N ARG A 20 -13.03 -10.39 15.65
CA ARG A 20 -13.26 -10.64 14.22
C ARG A 20 -12.03 -11.26 13.57
N ILE A 21 -12.25 -12.26 12.72
CA ILE A 21 -11.23 -12.85 11.84
C ILE A 21 -11.63 -12.48 10.41
N GLY A 22 -10.74 -11.81 9.68
CA GLY A 22 -10.94 -11.43 8.29
C GLY A 22 -10.02 -12.22 7.37
N LEU A 23 -10.54 -12.60 6.20
CA LEU A 23 -9.76 -13.15 5.11
C LEU A 23 -9.64 -12.06 4.03
N LEU A 24 -8.41 -11.77 3.61
CA LEU A 24 -8.12 -10.82 2.54
C LEU A 24 -7.75 -11.61 1.28
N ASP A 25 -8.54 -11.45 0.22
CA ASP A 25 -8.29 -12.03 -1.11
C ASP A 25 -8.12 -10.89 -2.12
N ILE A 26 -6.90 -10.68 -2.60
CA ILE A 26 -6.52 -9.59 -3.50
C ILE A 26 -5.45 -10.06 -4.49
N PHE A 27 -5.26 -9.32 -5.58
CA PHE A 27 -4.17 -9.55 -6.53
C PHE A 27 -2.80 -9.20 -5.93
N GLY A 28 -1.77 -9.95 -6.34
CA GLY A 28 -0.35 -9.64 -6.06
C GLY A 28 0.20 -8.55 -7.00
N PHE A 29 1.52 -8.35 -7.00
CA PHE A 29 2.18 -7.42 -7.92
C PHE A 29 1.93 -7.79 -9.39
N GLU A 30 1.69 -6.78 -10.22
CA GLU A 30 1.45 -6.89 -11.67
C GLU A 30 2.53 -6.14 -12.47
N ASP A 31 3.00 -6.79 -13.55
CA ASP A 31 3.80 -6.17 -14.60
C ASP A 31 3.37 -6.74 -15.96
N LEU A 32 2.67 -5.92 -16.75
CA LEU A 32 2.05 -6.32 -18.02
C LEU A 32 2.82 -5.80 -19.25
N GLY A 33 4.00 -5.22 -19.06
CA GLY A 33 4.79 -4.54 -20.10
C GLY A 33 4.27 -3.15 -20.46
N ILE A 34 2.95 -2.96 -20.55
CA ILE A 34 2.29 -1.65 -20.53
C ILE A 34 1.36 -1.62 -19.31
N ASN A 35 1.72 -0.80 -18.33
CA ASN A 35 1.00 -0.68 -17.07
C ASN A 35 0.21 0.64 -17.05
N SER A 36 -1.08 0.56 -16.73
CA SER A 36 -1.95 1.72 -16.59
C SER A 36 -2.02 2.16 -15.12
N PHE A 37 -2.88 3.15 -14.82
CA PHE A 37 -3.09 3.63 -13.46
C PHE A 37 -3.61 2.53 -12.52
N GLU A 38 -4.35 1.56 -13.03
CA GLU A 38 -4.86 0.41 -12.29
C GLU A 38 -3.73 -0.45 -11.71
N GLN A 39 -2.71 -0.77 -12.52
CA GLN A 39 -1.54 -1.51 -12.07
C GLN A 39 -0.77 -0.72 -11.00
N LEU A 40 -0.67 0.61 -11.13
CA LEU A 40 -0.08 1.43 -10.07
C LEU A 40 -0.85 1.28 -8.75
N CYS A 41 -2.19 1.28 -8.78
CA CYS A 41 -3.02 1.10 -7.58
C CYS A 41 -2.85 -0.29 -6.95
N ILE A 42 -2.80 -1.34 -7.77
CA ILE A 42 -2.57 -2.72 -7.32
C ILE A 42 -1.19 -2.85 -6.69
N ASN A 43 -0.15 -2.36 -7.38
CA ASN A 43 1.24 -2.44 -6.91
C ASN A 43 1.46 -1.59 -5.65
N TYR A 44 0.89 -0.39 -5.58
CA TYR A 44 0.92 0.44 -4.37
C TYR A 44 0.26 -0.26 -3.16
N THR A 45 -0.88 -0.91 -3.38
CA THR A 45 -1.56 -1.69 -2.33
C THR A 45 -0.67 -2.82 -1.83
N ASN A 46 -0.03 -3.56 -2.74
CA ASN A 46 0.90 -4.62 -2.39
C ASN A 46 2.13 -4.10 -1.64
N GLU A 47 2.68 -2.96 -2.05
CA GLU A 47 3.81 -2.32 -1.36
C GLU A 47 3.43 -1.92 0.09
N ARG A 48 2.22 -1.37 0.30
CA ARG A 48 1.72 -1.06 1.64
C ARG A 48 1.52 -2.31 2.51
N LEU A 49 1.04 -3.40 1.91
CA LEU A 49 0.89 -4.68 2.61
C LEU A 49 2.25 -5.29 2.97
N GLN A 50 3.22 -5.20 2.08
CA GLN A 50 4.58 -5.64 2.36
C GLN A 50 5.20 -4.82 3.50
N ALA A 51 4.99 -3.51 3.55
CA ALA A 51 5.44 -2.66 4.65
C ALA A 51 4.78 -3.08 5.98
N HIS A 52 3.48 -3.35 5.96
CA HIS A 52 2.74 -3.80 7.13
C HIS A 52 3.22 -5.17 7.63
N PHE A 53 3.44 -6.12 6.72
CA PHE A 53 3.95 -7.45 7.03
C PHE A 53 5.33 -7.37 7.69
N THR A 54 6.25 -6.65 7.05
CA THR A 54 7.60 -6.42 7.57
C THR A 54 7.56 -5.74 8.93
N ALA A 55 6.76 -4.69 9.11
CA ALA A 55 6.68 -4.00 10.40
C ALA A 55 6.07 -4.85 11.53
N SER A 56 5.16 -5.78 11.21
CA SER A 56 4.41 -6.54 12.22
C SER A 56 5.09 -7.89 12.53
N ILE A 57 5.23 -8.74 11.52
CA ILE A 57 5.72 -10.11 11.67
C ILE A 57 7.21 -10.13 12.01
N PHE A 58 8.00 -9.23 11.42
CA PHE A 58 9.43 -9.21 11.70
C PHE A 58 9.73 -8.79 13.14
N LYS A 59 8.99 -7.80 13.67
CA LYS A 59 9.17 -7.36 15.06
C LYS A 59 8.83 -8.47 16.05
N GLU A 60 7.75 -9.20 15.82
CA GLU A 60 7.36 -10.35 16.64
C GLU A 60 8.38 -11.48 16.55
N THR A 61 8.86 -11.77 15.34
CA THR A 61 9.85 -12.84 15.10
C THR A 61 11.20 -12.51 15.77
N LEU A 62 11.68 -11.27 15.66
CA LEU A 62 12.88 -10.84 16.38
C LEU A 62 12.71 -10.88 17.91
N ALA A 63 11.52 -10.55 18.42
CA ALA A 63 11.24 -10.65 19.85
C ALA A 63 11.28 -12.10 20.33
N LEU A 64 10.74 -13.03 19.54
CA LEU A 64 10.82 -14.47 19.82
C LEU A 64 12.26 -14.99 19.83
N TYR A 65 13.05 -14.66 18.80
CA TYR A 65 14.46 -15.07 18.74
C TYR A 65 15.28 -14.55 19.92
N LYS A 66 15.03 -13.33 20.37
CA LYS A 66 15.63 -12.79 21.59
C LYS A 66 15.20 -13.56 22.85
N ALA A 67 13.93 -13.96 22.94
CA ALA A 67 13.42 -14.76 24.05
C ALA A 67 14.04 -16.17 24.10
N GLU A 68 14.40 -16.72 22.94
CA GLU A 68 15.06 -18.03 22.80
C GLU A 68 16.60 -17.95 22.87
N ALA A 69 17.18 -16.78 23.13
CA ALA A 69 18.62 -16.53 23.18
C ALA A 69 19.37 -16.91 21.89
N LEU A 70 18.72 -16.75 20.73
CA LEU A 70 19.33 -16.94 19.41
C LEU A 70 19.99 -15.63 18.94
N ASP A 71 21.23 -15.72 18.45
CA ASP A 71 21.93 -14.58 17.85
C ASP A 71 21.39 -14.31 16.45
N VAL A 72 20.63 -13.23 16.32
CA VAL A 72 20.02 -12.76 15.08
C VAL A 72 20.50 -11.37 14.67
N SER A 73 21.67 -10.96 15.16
CA SER A 73 22.27 -9.65 14.89
C SER A 73 22.54 -9.38 13.39
N SER A 74 22.61 -10.44 12.57
CA SER A 74 22.82 -10.37 11.12
C SER A 74 21.53 -10.34 10.28
N VAL A 75 20.36 -10.53 10.91
CA VAL A 75 19.08 -10.56 10.18
C VAL A 75 18.61 -9.12 9.94
N GLY A 76 18.99 -8.57 8.79
CA GLY A 76 18.46 -7.32 8.25
C GLY A 76 17.27 -7.57 7.33
N PHE A 77 16.35 -6.62 7.29
CA PHE A 77 15.28 -6.57 6.29
C PHE A 77 15.36 -5.26 5.54
N ARG A 78 14.90 -5.27 4.30
CA ARG A 78 14.81 -4.06 3.49
C ARG A 78 13.46 -3.41 3.73
N GLU A 79 13.48 -2.21 4.29
CA GLU A 79 12.31 -1.35 4.32
C GLU A 79 11.99 -0.85 2.91
N ASN A 80 10.70 -0.69 2.64
CA ASN A 80 10.15 -0.20 1.39
C ASN A 80 9.52 1.18 1.53
N GLU A 81 10.02 1.99 2.46
CA GLU A 81 9.50 3.36 2.67
C GLU A 81 9.73 4.26 1.46
N ALA A 82 10.85 4.10 0.75
CA ALA A 82 11.19 4.92 -0.41
C ALA A 82 10.13 4.84 -1.54
N PRO A 83 9.75 3.66 -2.07
CA PRO A 83 8.70 3.59 -3.09
C PRO A 83 7.32 4.02 -2.56
N LEU A 84 7.02 3.78 -1.28
CA LEU A 84 5.78 4.27 -0.67
C LEU A 84 5.72 5.79 -0.66
N HIS A 85 6.78 6.44 -0.18
CA HIS A 85 6.85 7.90 -0.11
C HIS A 85 6.87 8.55 -1.50
N LEU A 86 7.48 7.89 -2.49
CA LEU A 86 7.40 8.33 -3.88
C LEU A 86 5.96 8.40 -4.38
N ILE A 87 5.15 7.37 -4.06
CA ILE A 87 3.77 7.26 -4.56
C ILE A 87 2.81 8.15 -3.75
N ASP A 88 2.80 8.02 -2.43
CA ASP A 88 1.79 8.61 -1.53
C ASP A 88 2.29 9.78 -0.67
N GLY A 89 3.57 10.13 -0.79
CA GLY A 89 4.17 11.23 -0.03
C GLY A 89 3.43 12.54 -0.28
N ARG A 90 3.22 13.32 0.77
CA ARG A 90 2.69 14.68 0.65
C ARG A 90 3.77 15.71 1.02
N PRO A 91 3.84 16.86 0.33
CA PRO A 91 2.93 17.30 -0.73
C PRO A 91 3.34 16.84 -2.15
N MET A 92 4.50 16.20 -2.33
CA MET A 92 5.15 16.04 -3.64
C MET A 92 5.21 14.58 -4.14
N GLY A 93 4.34 13.68 -3.70
CA GLY A 93 4.26 12.30 -4.22
C GLY A 93 3.48 12.23 -5.54
N VAL A 94 3.65 11.14 -6.28
CA VAL A 94 2.99 10.92 -7.58
C VAL A 94 1.48 11.14 -7.50
N LEU A 95 0.82 10.58 -6.48
CA LEU A 95 -0.64 10.73 -6.31
C LEU A 95 -1.04 12.16 -5.91
N ALA A 96 -0.20 12.87 -5.15
CA ALA A 96 -0.47 14.26 -4.76
C ALA A 96 -0.33 15.22 -5.96
N LEU A 97 0.68 15.00 -6.81
CA LEU A 97 0.88 15.76 -8.04
C LEU A 97 -0.22 15.48 -9.07
N LEU A 98 -0.69 14.22 -9.14
CA LEU A 98 -1.84 13.84 -9.97
C LEU A 98 -3.13 14.52 -9.47
N GLU A 99 -3.36 14.50 -8.15
CA GLU A 99 -4.49 15.19 -7.50
C GLU A 99 -4.47 16.68 -7.86
N GLU A 100 -3.32 17.35 -7.70
CA GLU A 100 -3.15 18.75 -8.06
C GLU A 100 -3.47 19.01 -9.54
N GLU A 101 -2.93 18.21 -10.46
CA GLU A 101 -3.18 18.39 -11.90
C GLU A 101 -4.66 18.23 -12.27
N CYS A 102 -5.37 17.32 -11.61
CA CYS A 102 -6.82 17.16 -11.79
C CYS A 102 -7.61 18.42 -11.38
N PHE A 103 -7.09 19.23 -10.47
CA PHE A 103 -7.71 20.49 -10.03
C PHE A 103 -7.31 21.71 -10.88
N VAL A 104 -6.20 21.65 -11.62
CA VAL A 104 -5.73 22.77 -12.45
C VAL A 104 -6.68 23.00 -13.64
N PRO A 105 -7.14 24.24 -13.89
CA PRO A 105 -7.91 24.56 -15.09
C PRO A 105 -7.08 24.25 -16.35
N LYS A 106 -7.59 23.34 -17.19
CA LYS A 106 -6.89 22.83 -18.40
C LYS A 106 -5.66 21.97 -18.08
N GLY A 107 -5.67 21.24 -16.96
CA GLY A 107 -4.67 20.21 -16.71
C GLY A 107 -4.62 19.17 -17.84
N THR A 108 -3.44 18.65 -18.14
CA THR A 108 -3.20 17.68 -19.22
C THR A 108 -2.23 16.61 -18.79
N ASP A 109 -2.26 15.45 -19.45
CA ASP A 109 -1.29 14.38 -19.21
C ASP A 109 0.14 14.86 -19.43
N ALA A 110 0.38 15.72 -20.42
CA ALA A 110 1.72 16.26 -20.71
C ALA A 110 2.25 17.15 -19.58
N SER A 111 1.40 18.01 -19.00
CA SER A 111 1.78 18.85 -17.86
C SER A 111 1.96 18.02 -16.59
N PHE A 112 1.19 16.96 -16.39
CA PHE A 112 1.43 15.99 -15.32
C PHE A 112 2.81 15.31 -15.45
N ILE A 113 3.13 14.77 -16.63
CA ILE A 113 4.42 14.12 -16.87
C ILE A 113 5.57 15.11 -16.67
N GLN A 114 5.44 16.36 -17.13
CA GLN A 114 6.43 17.39 -16.90
C GLN A 114 6.65 17.67 -15.40
N LYS A 115 5.58 17.71 -14.59
CA LYS A 115 5.71 17.84 -13.13
C LYS A 115 6.49 16.66 -12.55
N LEU A 116 6.17 15.43 -12.94
CA LEU A 116 6.90 14.25 -12.46
C LEU A 116 8.39 14.32 -12.81
N ASP A 117 8.74 14.71 -14.05
CA ASP A 117 10.13 14.85 -14.50
C ASP A 117 10.88 15.93 -13.70
N VAL A 118 10.25 17.07 -13.42
CA VAL A 118 10.86 18.13 -12.59
C VAL A 118 11.11 17.68 -11.14
N HIS A 119 10.24 16.81 -10.60
CA HIS A 119 10.34 16.37 -9.20
C HIS A 119 11.20 15.12 -9.00
N PHE A 120 11.30 14.23 -10.00
CA PHE A 120 11.90 12.90 -9.86
C PHE A 120 12.87 12.50 -10.98
N GLY A 121 12.96 13.30 -12.06
CA GLY A 121 13.85 13.07 -13.21
C GLY A 121 15.30 13.49 -12.99
#